data_AF-A0A9P7L3Y9-F1
#
_entry.id   AF-A0A9P7L3Y9-F1
#
_cell.length_a   1.000
_cell.length_b   1.000
_cell.length_c   1.000
_cell.angle_alpha   90.00
_cell.angle_beta   90.00
_cell.angle_gamma   90.00
#
_symmetry.space_group_name_H-M   'P 1'
#
loop_
_entity.id
_entity.type
_entity.pdbx_description
1 polymer ?
#
loop_
_entity_poly.entity_id
_entity_poly.type
_entity_poly.pdbx_seq_one_letter_code
_entity_poly.pdbx_strand_id
1 'polypeptide(L)'
;MGELERLQEQLREAHRLREEEQRLREEEQRRREAAEGRALEEQHQREEEQRRREEAEERAEASRPLTLQQYLETCHSLSLAIEIITERSLTTQGDTTNPTGRIYPRRIIPWATFAREQEKVWDQLSLSPSFSSRTAFPSRHQLDYVRSLLRPISSEIGLRNSKRDVVENAV
;
A
#
# COMPACT_ATOMS: atom_id res chain seq x y z
N MET A 1 -87.38 16.60 1.25
CA MET A 1 -86.71 15.93 0.12
C MET A 1 -85.39 16.62 -0.24
N GLY A 2 -85.32 17.95 -0.41
CA GLY A 2 -84.09 18.63 -0.84
C GLY A 2 -82.91 18.73 0.17
N GLU A 3 -83.12 18.50 1.47
CA GLU A 3 -82.02 18.55 2.46
C GLU A 3 -81.20 17.26 2.52
N LEU A 4 -81.83 16.12 2.24
CA LEU A 4 -81.19 14.79 2.21
C LEU A 4 -80.29 14.64 0.99
N GLU A 5 -80.72 15.14 -0.18
CA GLU A 5 -79.89 15.19 -1.39
C GLU A 5 -78.69 16.13 -1.21
N ARG A 6 -78.88 17.30 -0.59
CA ARG A 6 -77.77 18.22 -0.28
C ARG A 6 -76.74 17.61 0.66
N LEU A 7 -77.19 16.87 1.68
CA LEU A 7 -76.30 16.15 2.60
C LEU A 7 -75.54 15.01 1.90
N GLN A 8 -76.17 14.29 0.96
CA GLN A 8 -75.49 13.26 0.17
C GLN A 8 -74.46 13.85 -0.80
N GLU A 9 -74.77 14.99 -1.43
CA GLU A 9 -73.84 15.72 -2.29
C GLU A 9 -72.60 16.17 -1.49
N GLN A 10 -72.83 16.77 -0.31
CA GLN A 10 -71.76 17.21 0.60
C GLN A 10 -70.87 16.04 1.09
N LEU A 11 -71.45 14.88 1.35
CA LEU A 11 -70.70 13.68 1.73
C LEU A 11 -69.81 13.16 0.59
N ARG A 12 -70.29 13.22 -0.66
CA ARG A 12 -69.51 12.81 -1.84
C ARG A 12 -68.38 13.79 -2.13
N GLU A 13 -68.63 15.10 -2.03
CA GLU A 13 -67.60 16.12 -2.18
C GLU A 13 -66.54 16.00 -1.09
N ALA A 14 -66.94 15.81 0.17
CA ALA A 14 -66.01 15.58 1.27
C ALA A 14 -65.18 14.30 1.09
N HIS A 15 -65.75 13.25 0.51
CA HIS A 15 -65.01 12.02 0.20
C HIS A 15 -63.98 12.25 -0.91
N ARG A 16 -64.36 12.95 -2.00
CA ARG A 16 -63.42 13.32 -3.08
C ARG A 16 -62.25 14.16 -2.57
N LEU A 17 -62.53 15.18 -1.75
CA LEU A 17 -61.50 16.04 -1.18
C LEU A 17 -60.51 15.26 -0.32
N ARG A 18 -60.99 14.28 0.47
CA ARG A 18 -60.11 13.39 1.25
C ARG A 18 -59.26 12.47 0.37
N GLU A 19 -59.82 11.92 -0.69
CA GLU A 19 -59.07 11.08 -1.63
C GLU A 19 -57.99 11.89 -2.37
N GLU A 20 -58.30 13.12 -2.79
CA GLU A 20 -57.33 14.02 -3.42
C GLU A 20 -56.23 14.44 -2.44
N GLU A 21 -56.58 14.79 -1.20
CA GLU A 21 -55.61 15.10 -0.14
C GLU A 21 -54.70 13.89 0.15
N GLN A 22 -55.25 12.69 0.19
CA GLN A 22 -54.48 11.47 0.41
C GLN A 22 -53.53 11.17 -0.75
N ARG A 23 -53.98 11.34 -2.00
CA ARG A 23 -53.12 11.23 -3.19
C ARG A 23 -51.97 12.23 -3.19
N LEU A 24 -52.25 13.49 -2.82
CA LEU A 24 -51.22 14.53 -2.73
C LEU A 24 -50.17 14.17 -1.67
N ARG A 25 -50.59 13.66 -0.50
CA ARG A 25 -49.66 13.19 0.55
C ARG A 25 -48.82 12.00 0.09
N GLU A 26 -49.41 11.03 -0.60
CA GLU A 26 -48.67 9.89 -1.15
C GLU A 26 -47.66 10.31 -2.22
N GLU A 27 -48.03 11.24 -3.11
CA GLU A 27 -47.10 11.77 -4.12
C GLU A 27 -45.96 12.57 -3.48
N GLU A 28 -46.27 13.39 -2.47
CA GLU A 28 -45.25 14.12 -1.71
C GLU A 28 -44.29 13.16 -1.00
N GLN A 29 -44.82 12.09 -0.38
CA GLN A 29 -44.01 11.09 0.29
C GLN A 29 -43.10 10.33 -0.70
N ARG A 30 -43.63 9.91 -1.85
CA ARG A 30 -42.82 9.30 -2.92
C ARG A 30 -41.73 10.24 -3.43
N ARG A 31 -42.03 11.55 -3.54
CA ARG A 31 -41.02 12.55 -3.93
C ARG A 31 -39.93 12.70 -2.88
N ARG A 32 -40.27 12.66 -1.59
CA ARG A 32 -39.31 12.70 -0.48
C ARG A 32 -38.43 11.45 -0.46
N GLU A 33 -39.02 10.26 -0.52
CA GLU A 33 -38.29 8.99 -0.57
C GLU A 33 -37.36 8.92 -1.80
N ALA A 34 -37.82 9.37 -2.96
CA ALA A 34 -36.98 9.44 -4.16
C ALA A 34 -35.86 10.48 -4.04
N ALA A 35 -36.09 11.59 -3.34
CA ALA A 35 -35.06 12.61 -3.08
C ALA A 35 -34.02 12.10 -2.08
N GLU A 36 -34.46 11.43 -1.01
CA GLU A 36 -33.59 10.78 -0.02
C GLU A 36 -32.75 9.67 -0.67
N GLY A 37 -33.35 8.84 -1.51
CA GLY A 37 -32.64 7.81 -2.28
C GLY A 37 -31.54 8.39 -3.17
N ARG A 38 -31.85 9.48 -3.90
CA ARG A 38 -30.84 10.19 -4.72
C ARG A 38 -29.71 10.79 -3.86
N ALA A 39 -30.06 11.37 -2.71
CA ALA A 39 -29.07 11.97 -1.80
C ALA A 39 -28.13 10.91 -1.21
N LEU A 40 -28.66 9.75 -0.81
CA LEU A 40 -27.87 8.62 -0.32
C LEU A 40 -26.94 8.06 -1.40
N GLU A 41 -27.44 7.91 -2.63
CA GLU A 41 -26.63 7.42 -3.74
C GLU A 41 -25.54 8.41 -4.14
N GLU A 42 -25.84 9.71 -4.13
CA GLU A 42 -24.84 10.77 -4.35
C GLU A 42 -23.79 10.78 -3.23
N GLN A 43 -24.20 10.59 -1.97
CA GLN A 43 -23.26 10.46 -0.85
C GLN A 43 -22.34 9.26 -1.04
N HIS A 44 -22.89 8.09 -1.35
CA HIS A 44 -22.10 6.88 -1.58
C HIS A 44 -21.11 7.07 -2.73
N GLN A 45 -21.54 7.67 -3.85
CA GLN A 45 -20.66 7.96 -4.98
C GLN A 45 -19.50 8.89 -4.60
N ARG A 46 -19.77 9.92 -3.78
CA ARG A 46 -18.73 10.83 -3.28
C ARG A 46 -17.74 10.12 -2.36
N GLU A 47 -18.22 9.27 -1.47
CA GLU A 47 -17.37 8.47 -0.57
C GLU A 47 -16.48 7.50 -1.36
N GLU A 48 -17.01 6.83 -2.37
CA GLU A 48 -16.22 5.95 -3.24
C GLU A 48 -15.22 6.71 -4.11
N GLU A 49 -15.58 7.89 -4.60
CA GLU A 49 -14.64 8.75 -5.32
C GLU A 49 -13.50 9.22 -4.40
N GLN A 50 -13.82 9.63 -3.18
CA GLN A 50 -12.83 10.04 -2.19
C GLN A 50 -11.87 8.90 -1.86
N ARG A 51 -12.39 7.70 -1.58
CA ARG A 51 -11.57 6.50 -1.34
C ARG A 51 -10.64 6.20 -2.52
N ARG A 52 -11.14 6.29 -3.76
CA ARG A 52 -10.32 6.08 -4.96
C ARG A 52 -9.22 7.13 -5.11
N ARG A 53 -9.50 8.38 -4.76
CA ARG A 53 -8.49 9.47 -4.78
C ARG A 53 -7.42 9.23 -3.72
N GLU A 54 -7.80 8.88 -2.51
CA GLU A 54 -6.87 8.56 -1.41
C GLU A 54 -5.97 7.37 -1.77
N GLU A 55 -6.52 6.28 -2.29
CA GLU A 55 -5.72 5.14 -2.75
C GLU A 55 -4.76 5.51 -3.90
N ALA A 56 -5.20 6.36 -4.82
CA ALA A 56 -4.35 6.81 -5.92
C ALA A 56 -3.21 7.71 -5.43
N GLU A 57 -3.48 8.57 -4.44
CA GLU A 57 -2.48 9.42 -3.81
C GLU A 57 -1.47 8.60 -3.01
N GLU A 58 -1.91 7.61 -2.23
CA GLU A 58 -1.02 6.70 -1.51
C GLU A 58 -0.12 5.91 -2.47
N ARG A 59 -0.67 5.35 -3.55
CA ARG A 59 0.12 4.64 -4.58
C ARG A 59 1.11 5.57 -5.26
N ALA A 60 0.72 6.81 -5.53
CA ALA A 60 1.61 7.82 -6.11
C ALA A 60 2.75 8.16 -5.15
N GLU A 61 2.46 8.35 -3.86
CA GLU A 61 3.47 8.62 -2.82
C GLU A 61 4.44 7.44 -2.68
N ALA A 62 3.93 6.21 -2.60
CA ALA A 62 4.75 5.00 -2.50
C ALA A 62 5.64 4.78 -3.73
N SER A 63 5.25 5.31 -4.88
CA SER A 63 6.01 5.26 -6.15
C SER A 63 6.99 6.42 -6.31
N ARG A 64 7.02 7.39 -5.37
CA ARG A 64 8.01 8.47 -5.43
C ARG A 64 9.41 7.94 -5.16
N PRO A 65 10.41 8.37 -5.96
CA PRO A 65 11.81 8.06 -5.67
C PRO A 65 12.23 8.54 -4.28
N LEU A 66 13.08 7.77 -3.61
CA LEU A 66 13.59 8.08 -2.28
C LEU A 66 14.85 8.96 -2.35
N THR A 67 15.12 9.67 -1.25
CA THR A 67 16.45 10.24 -0.98
C THR A 67 17.44 9.14 -0.58
N LEU A 68 18.74 9.44 -0.59
CA LEU A 68 19.77 8.46 -0.23
C LEU A 68 19.53 7.87 1.17
N GLN A 69 19.25 8.73 2.16
CA GLN A 69 19.05 8.29 3.54
C GLN A 69 17.85 7.35 3.66
N GLN A 70 16.69 7.75 3.13
CA GLN A 70 15.46 6.95 3.16
C GLN A 70 15.63 5.60 2.44
N TYR A 71 16.36 5.61 1.33
CA TYR A 71 16.70 4.40 0.58
C TYR A 71 17.54 3.44 1.44
N LEU A 72 18.61 3.92 2.07
CA LEU A 72 19.48 3.12 2.94
C LEU A 72 18.74 2.56 4.16
N GLU A 73 17.88 3.35 4.79
CA GLU A 73 17.03 2.91 5.91
C GLU A 73 16.07 1.80 5.48
N THR A 74 15.51 1.91 4.27
CA THR A 74 14.64 0.86 3.72
C THR A 74 15.44 -0.40 3.38
N CYS A 75 16.62 -0.28 2.76
CA CYS A 75 17.53 -1.40 2.51
C CYS A 75 17.95 -2.10 3.81
N HIS A 76 18.25 -1.33 4.86
CA HIS A 76 18.59 -1.88 6.17
C HIS A 76 17.42 -2.68 6.75
N SER A 77 16.21 -2.13 6.70
CA SER A 77 14.98 -2.80 7.12
C SER A 77 14.73 -4.09 6.32
N LEU A 78 15.01 -4.10 5.01
CA LEU A 78 14.95 -5.31 4.18
C LEU A 78 15.98 -6.36 4.63
N SER A 79 17.23 -5.94 4.88
CA SER A 79 18.28 -6.84 5.33
C SER A 79 17.96 -7.49 6.68
N LEU A 80 17.29 -6.75 7.59
CA LEU A 80 16.84 -7.27 8.87
C LEU A 80 15.64 -8.23 8.74
N ALA A 81 14.82 -8.06 7.71
CA ALA A 81 13.67 -8.93 7.43
C ALA A 81 14.05 -10.26 6.76
N ILE A 82 15.33 -10.47 6.43
CA ILE A 82 15.79 -11.74 5.83
C ILE A 82 15.65 -12.86 6.86
N GLU A 83 14.83 -13.86 6.55
CA GLU A 83 14.66 -15.05 7.36
C GLU A 83 15.78 -16.07 7.07
N ILE A 84 16.47 -16.51 8.13
CA ILE A 84 17.52 -17.53 8.05
C ILE A 84 16.99 -18.80 8.71
N ILE A 85 16.92 -19.88 7.93
CA ILE A 85 16.56 -21.20 8.44
C ILE A 85 17.79 -21.80 9.11
N THR A 86 17.70 -22.03 10.41
CA THR A 86 18.80 -22.57 11.23
C THR A 86 18.65 -24.07 11.54
N GLU A 87 17.49 -24.65 11.24
CA GLU A 87 17.24 -26.08 11.43
C GLU A 87 18.13 -26.94 10.52
N ARG A 88 18.95 -27.80 11.13
CA ARG A 88 19.93 -28.64 10.42
C ARG A 88 19.27 -29.56 9.37
N SER A 89 18.09 -30.10 9.65
CA SER A 89 17.34 -30.96 8.71
C SER A 89 16.89 -30.23 7.44
N LEU A 90 16.75 -28.90 7.51
CA LEU A 90 16.25 -28.05 6.43
C LEU A 90 17.35 -27.26 5.73
N THR A 91 18.58 -27.30 6.26
CA THR A 91 19.74 -26.62 5.66
C THR A 91 20.57 -27.57 4.81
N THR A 92 21.28 -27.02 3.83
CA THR A 92 22.17 -27.80 2.97
C THR A 92 23.21 -28.54 3.82
N GLN A 93 23.10 -29.87 3.84
CA GLN A 93 24.13 -30.73 4.40
C GLN A 93 25.10 -31.07 3.26
N GLY A 94 26.17 -30.29 3.15
CA GLY A 94 27.22 -30.52 2.16
C GLY A 94 28.58 -30.52 2.83
N ASP A 95 29.51 -31.30 2.30
CA ASP A 95 30.91 -31.15 2.66
C ASP A 95 31.37 -29.75 2.28
N THR A 96 32.14 -29.13 3.18
CA THR A 96 32.76 -27.84 2.89
C THR A 96 33.58 -27.96 1.61
N THR A 97 33.45 -26.98 0.73
CA THR A 97 34.17 -26.97 -0.54
C THR A 97 35.66 -27.15 -0.26
N ASN A 98 36.30 -28.21 -0.76
CA ASN A 98 37.75 -28.31 -0.75
C ASN A 98 38.27 -27.63 -2.03
N PRO A 99 38.83 -26.40 -1.95
CA PRO A 99 39.20 -25.63 -3.11
C PRO A 99 40.56 -26.10 -3.67
N THR A 100 40.65 -27.36 -4.07
CA THR A 100 41.88 -27.94 -4.64
C THR A 100 42.34 -27.09 -5.82
N GLY A 101 43.56 -26.53 -5.74
CA GLY A 101 44.16 -25.72 -6.80
C GLY A 101 43.68 -24.27 -6.89
N ARG A 102 42.89 -23.75 -5.93
CA ARG A 102 42.50 -22.33 -5.88
C ARG A 102 43.18 -21.61 -4.71
N ILE A 103 43.53 -20.35 -4.91
CA ILE A 103 44.00 -19.49 -3.82
C ILE A 103 42.79 -19.08 -2.98
N TYR A 104 42.85 -19.31 -1.68
CA TYR A 104 41.82 -18.88 -0.73
C TYR A 104 42.46 -18.27 0.53
N PRO A 105 41.76 -17.35 1.22
CA PRO A 105 42.25 -16.79 2.47
C PRO A 105 42.42 -17.89 3.53
N ARG A 106 43.61 -17.99 4.14
CA ARG A 106 43.86 -18.93 5.25
C ARG A 106 43.35 -18.41 6.59
N ARG A 107 43.09 -17.11 6.70
CA ARG A 107 42.62 -16.42 7.90
C ARG A 107 41.67 -15.31 7.51
N ILE A 108 40.60 -15.15 8.28
CA ILE A 108 39.73 -13.97 8.26
C ILE A 108 40.22 -13.08 9.39
N ILE A 109 40.67 -11.86 9.06
CA ILE A 109 41.16 -10.89 10.05
C ILE A 109 40.24 -9.67 10.11
N PRO A 110 40.03 -9.06 11.29
CA PRO A 110 39.25 -7.83 11.39
C PRO A 110 39.90 -6.70 10.60
N TRP A 111 39.09 -5.96 9.85
CA TRP A 111 39.54 -4.77 9.12
C TRP A 111 39.54 -3.55 10.06
N ALA A 112 40.64 -3.35 10.78
CA ALA A 112 40.74 -2.37 11.86
C ALA A 112 40.48 -0.90 11.43
N THR A 113 40.76 -0.56 10.17
CA THR A 113 40.59 0.82 9.66
C THR A 113 39.25 1.06 8.96
N PHE A 114 38.40 0.03 8.82
CA PHE A 114 37.18 0.11 8.03
C PHE A 114 36.25 1.25 8.44
N ALA A 115 35.98 1.41 9.75
CA ALA A 115 35.07 2.46 10.23
C ALA A 115 35.55 3.87 9.84
N ARG A 116 36.85 4.16 10.05
CA ARG A 116 37.46 5.45 9.69
C ARG A 116 37.48 5.69 8.18
N GLU A 117 37.68 4.64 7.40
CA GLU A 117 37.64 4.74 5.93
C GLU A 117 36.21 4.96 5.43
N GLN A 118 35.22 4.31 6.03
CA GLN A 118 33.80 4.52 5.74
C GLN A 118 33.36 5.95 6.08
N GLU A 119 33.75 6.48 7.24
CA GLU A 119 33.43 7.86 7.64
C GLU A 119 33.87 8.88 6.59
N LYS A 120 35.11 8.75 6.08
CA LYS A 120 35.62 9.62 4.99
C LYS A 120 34.79 9.54 3.71
N VAL A 121 34.24 8.37 3.40
CA VAL A 121 33.35 8.19 2.24
C VAL A 121 32.02 8.89 2.50
N TRP A 122 31.44 8.71 3.69
CA TRP A 122 30.19 9.37 4.08
C TRP A 122 30.31 10.89 4.12
N ASP A 123 31.43 11.43 4.58
CA ASP A 123 31.71 12.86 4.54
C ASP A 123 31.65 13.38 3.09
N GLN A 124 32.31 12.68 2.16
CA GLN A 124 32.30 13.05 0.74
C GLN A 124 30.90 12.97 0.12
N LEU A 125 30.13 11.92 0.46
CA LEU A 125 28.77 11.74 -0.04
C LEU A 125 27.81 12.80 0.53
N SER A 126 28.00 13.18 1.79
CA SER A 126 27.17 14.17 2.49
C SER A 126 27.38 15.59 1.97
N LEU A 127 28.60 15.91 1.52
CA LEU A 127 28.97 17.19 0.91
C LEU A 127 28.31 17.46 -0.46
N SER A 128 27.65 16.47 -1.05
CA SER A 128 26.94 16.61 -2.34
C SER A 128 25.42 16.57 -2.13
N PRO A 129 24.76 17.73 -1.90
CA PRO A 129 23.30 17.82 -1.78
C PRO A 129 22.56 17.24 -3.00
N SER A 130 23.17 17.37 -4.19
CA SER A 130 22.64 16.80 -5.43
C SER A 130 22.55 15.28 -5.44
N PHE A 131 23.31 14.60 -4.57
CA PHE A 131 23.31 13.15 -4.40
C PHE A 131 22.52 12.73 -3.16
N SER A 132 22.75 13.36 -2.01
CA SER A 132 22.13 12.96 -0.74
C SER A 132 20.66 13.37 -0.62
N SER A 133 20.33 14.61 -1.01
CA SER A 133 18.99 15.18 -0.85
C SER A 133 18.09 15.01 -2.08
N ARG A 134 18.64 14.60 -3.22
CA ARG A 134 17.85 14.36 -4.44
C ARG A 134 17.08 13.05 -4.31
N THR A 135 15.80 13.09 -4.67
CA THR A 135 14.95 11.91 -4.83
C THR A 135 15.28 11.21 -6.14
N ALA A 136 16.34 10.39 -6.13
CA ALA A 136 16.83 9.66 -7.30
C ALA A 136 16.96 8.15 -7.06
N PHE A 137 16.67 7.69 -5.85
CA PHE A 137 16.78 6.29 -5.48
C PHE A 137 15.46 5.57 -5.65
N PRO A 138 15.49 4.23 -5.78
CA PRO A 138 14.29 3.41 -5.91
C PRO A 138 13.23 3.75 -4.86
N SER A 139 11.98 3.79 -5.32
CA SER A 139 10.80 4.08 -4.52
C SER A 139 10.51 3.00 -3.47
N ARG A 140 9.66 3.33 -2.51
CA ARG A 140 9.24 2.34 -1.50
C ARG A 140 8.52 1.15 -2.12
N HIS A 141 7.65 1.40 -3.10
CA HIS A 141 6.95 0.36 -3.85
C HIS A 141 7.93 -0.61 -4.55
N GLN A 142 9.01 -0.11 -5.17
CA GLN A 142 10.03 -0.97 -5.78
C GLN A 142 10.74 -1.83 -4.73
N LEU A 143 11.06 -1.27 -3.56
CA LEU A 143 11.71 -2.02 -2.47
C LEU A 143 10.79 -3.04 -1.80
N ASP A 144 9.48 -2.77 -1.72
CA ASP A 144 8.50 -3.75 -1.26
C ASP A 144 8.31 -4.89 -2.29
N TYR A 145 8.43 -4.59 -3.60
CA TYR A 145 8.52 -5.64 -4.62
C TYR A 145 9.76 -6.51 -4.42
N VAL A 146 10.95 -5.92 -4.20
CA VAL A 146 12.17 -6.68 -3.86
C VAL A 146 11.95 -7.55 -2.62
N ARG A 147 11.30 -7.02 -1.57
CA ARG A 147 10.95 -7.80 -0.37
C ARG A 147 10.14 -9.04 -0.72
N SER A 148 9.15 -8.92 -1.61
CA SER A 148 8.28 -10.03 -2.00
C SER A 148 9.02 -11.17 -2.70
N LEU A 149 10.20 -10.89 -3.27
CA LEU A 149 11.05 -11.90 -3.91
C LEU A 149 11.97 -12.63 -2.92
N LEU A 150 12.20 -12.06 -1.73
CA LEU A 150 13.06 -12.66 -0.72
C LEU A 150 12.43 -13.95 -0.19
N ARG A 151 13.21 -15.02 -0.19
CA ARG A 151 12.83 -16.32 0.37
C ARG A 151 13.67 -16.63 1.60
N PRO A 152 13.14 -17.42 2.55
CA PRO A 152 13.93 -17.92 3.66
C PRO A 152 15.21 -18.60 3.17
N ILE A 153 16.34 -18.24 3.78
CA ILE A 153 17.66 -18.69 3.38
C ILE A 153 17.99 -19.95 4.18
N SER A 154 18.03 -21.10 3.50
CA SER A 154 18.45 -22.39 4.07
C SER A 154 19.74 -22.96 3.46
N SER A 155 20.31 -22.27 2.47
CA SER A 155 21.41 -22.78 1.65
C SER A 155 22.31 -21.67 1.14
N GLU A 156 23.55 -22.00 0.80
CA GLU A 156 24.48 -21.07 0.14
C GLU A 156 23.90 -20.56 -1.20
N ILE A 157 23.27 -21.46 -1.97
CA ILE A 157 22.63 -21.08 -3.23
C ILE A 157 21.46 -20.11 -3.00
N GLY A 158 20.67 -20.33 -1.95
CA GLY A 158 19.59 -19.42 -1.54
C GLY A 158 20.12 -18.05 -1.12
N LEU A 159 21.23 -18.00 -0.38
CA LEU A 159 21.89 -16.75 0.00
C LEU A 159 22.41 -16.00 -1.23
N ARG A 160 23.05 -16.71 -2.17
CA ARG A 160 23.55 -16.13 -3.42
C ARG A 160 22.42 -15.54 -4.25
N ASN A 161 21.33 -16.28 -4.43
CA ASN A 161 20.18 -15.82 -5.20
C ASN A 161 19.53 -14.61 -4.54
N SER A 162 19.30 -14.66 -3.22
CA SER A 162 18.73 -13.53 -2.47
C SER A 162 19.58 -12.27 -2.60
N LYS A 163 20.92 -12.38 -2.47
CA LYS A 163 21.83 -11.24 -2.65
C LYS A 163 21.81 -10.67 -4.07
N ARG A 164 21.69 -11.53 -5.07
CA ARG A 164 21.54 -11.10 -6.47
C ARG A 164 20.21 -10.35 -6.65
N ASP A 165 19.12 -10.94 -6.20
CA ASP A 165 17.77 -10.42 -6.41
C ASP A 165 17.59 -9.04 -5.75
N VAL A 166 18.20 -8.80 -4.59
CA VAL A 166 18.20 -7.50 -3.92
C VAL A 166 18.89 -6.42 -4.74
N VAL A 167 19.95 -6.76 -5.49
CA VAL A 167 20.71 -5.76 -6.27
C VAL A 167 20.11 -5.57 -7.65
N GLU A 168 19.74 -6.65 -8.33
CA GLU A 168 19.25 -6.61 -9.71
C GLU A 168 17.82 -6.08 -9.80
N ASN A 169 16.95 -6.37 -8.82
CA ASN A 169 15.54 -5.97 -8.87
C ASN A 169 15.25 -4.65 -8.14
N ALA A 170 16.24 -4.07 -7.47
CA ALA A 170 16.08 -2.77 -6.80
C ALA A 170 16.14 -1.59 -7.79
N VAL A 171 16.61 -1.79 -9.02
CA VAL A 171 16.83 -0.71 -10.02
C VAL A 171 15.52 -0.16 -10.59
#